data_AF-A0A1G3GEI4-F1
#
_entry.id   AF-A0A1G3GEI4-F1
#
_cell.length_a   1.000
_cell.length_b   1.000
_cell.length_c   1.000
_cell.angle_alpha   90.00
_cell.angle_beta   90.00
_cell.angle_gamma   90.00
#
_symmetry.space_group_name_H-M   'P 1'
#
loop_
_entity.id
_entity.type
_entity.pdbx_description
1 polymer ?
#
loop_
_entity_poly.entity_id
_entity_poly.type
_entity_poly.pdbx_seq_one_letter_code
_entity_poly.pdbx_strand_id
1 'polypeptide(L)' 'MDLNRIIQMIVNSVIRKLVGRAVDHGIDYASRGGKDPSEMTEAERDQSRSAKDLAKRARQVSRLTRRF' A
#
# COMPACT_ATOMS: atom_id res chain seq x y z
N MET A 1 10.75 30.67 -13.42
CA MET A 1 9.82 29.64 -12.88
C MET A 1 8.99 29.15 -14.05
N ASP A 2 9.40 28.06 -14.71
CA ASP A 2 8.66 27.54 -15.85
C ASP A 2 7.34 26.95 -15.38
N LEU A 3 6.24 27.51 -15.88
CA LEU A 3 4.87 27.00 -15.68
C LEU A 3 4.80 25.50 -16.00
N ASN A 4 5.61 25.05 -16.97
CA ASN A 4 5.76 23.66 -17.36
C ASN A 4 6.29 22.75 -16.22
N ARG A 5 7.23 23.23 -15.39
CA ARG A 5 7.71 22.48 -14.21
C ARG A 5 6.64 22.35 -13.13
N ILE A 6 5.84 23.40 -12.93
CA ILE A 6 4.73 23.38 -11.97
C ILE A 6 3.67 22.37 -12.42
N ILE A 7 3.30 22.40 -13.70
CA ILE A 7 2.34 21.45 -14.29
C ILE A 7 2.88 20.01 -14.18
N GLN A 8 4.14 19.76 -14.54
CA GLN A 8 4.74 18.43 -14.42
C GLN A 8 4.78 17.94 -12.98
N MET A 9 5.08 18.80 -12.01
CA MET A 9 5.04 18.44 -10.59
C MET A 9 3.62 18.05 -10.14
N ILE A 10 2.60 18.79 -10.57
CA ILE A 10 1.21 18.51 -10.23
C ILE A 10 0.77 17.19 -10.86
N VAL A 11 0.99 17.02 -12.17
CA VAL A 11 0.64 15.80 -12.92
C VAL A 11 1.35 14.59 -12.32
N ASN A 12 2.66 14.68 -12.07
CA ASN A 12 3.41 13.59 -11.45
C ASN A 12 2.90 13.27 -10.03
N SER A 13 2.52 14.28 -9.25
CA SER A 13 1.98 14.06 -7.91
C SER A 13 0.59 13.39 -7.96
N VAL A 14 -0.25 13.76 -8.91
CA VAL A 14 -1.59 13.18 -9.11
C VAL A 14 -1.48 11.75 -9.62
N ILE A 15 -0.67 11.51 -10.66
CA ILE A 15 -0.41 10.17 -11.19
C ILE A 15 0.16 9.27 -10.10
N ARG A 16 1.16 9.73 -9.34
CA ARG A 16 1.78 8.94 -8.28
C ARG A 16 0.79 8.57 -7.18
N LYS A 17 -0.15 9.46 -6.84
CA LYS A 17 -1.22 9.17 -5.87
C LYS A 17 -2.29 8.24 -6.44
N LEU A 18 -2.67 8.40 -7.70
CA LEU A 18 -3.66 7.55 -8.38
C LEU A 18 -3.14 6.14 -8.59
N VAL A 19 -1.95 6.01 -9.18
CA VAL A 19 -1.27 4.72 -9.38
C VAL A 19 -0.99 4.07 -8.03
N GLY A 20 -0.51 4.82 -7.03
CA GLY A 20 -0.33 4.30 -5.68
C GLY A 20 -1.62 3.71 -5.11
N ARG A 21 -2.74 4.45 -5.17
CA ARG A 21 -4.04 3.94 -4.72
C ARG A 21 -4.56 2.78 -5.55
N ALA A 22 -4.41 2.80 -6.86
CA ALA A 22 -4.88 1.74 -7.75
C ALA A 22 -4.08 0.44 -7.55
N VAL A 23 -2.77 0.54 -7.35
CA VAL A 23 -1.91 -0.59 -7.03
C VAL A 23 -2.19 -1.09 -5.63
N ASP A 24 -2.30 -0.21 -4.63
CA ASP A 24 -2.62 -0.61 -3.26
C ASP A 24 -4.01 -1.27 -3.18
N HIS A 25 -5.03 -0.69 -3.81
CA HIS A 25 -6.35 -1.32 -3.89
C HIS A 25 -6.35 -2.59 -4.73
N GLY A 26 -5.64 -2.62 -5.86
CA GLY A 26 -5.57 -3.79 -6.73
C GLY A 26 -4.87 -4.96 -6.06
N ILE A 27 -3.79 -4.70 -5.32
CA ILE A 27 -3.08 -5.69 -4.53
C ILE A 27 -3.91 -6.10 -3.31
N ASP A 28 -4.52 -5.18 -2.57
CA ASP A 28 -5.39 -5.53 -1.43
C ASP A 28 -6.58 -6.37 -1.92
N TYR A 29 -7.21 -5.98 -3.03
CA TYR A 29 -8.31 -6.72 -3.68
C TYR A 29 -7.86 -8.10 -4.17
N ALA A 30 -6.72 -8.21 -4.84
CA ALA A 30 -6.17 -9.49 -5.29
C ALA A 30 -5.77 -10.38 -4.11
N SER A 31 -5.17 -9.81 -3.06
CA SER A 31 -4.75 -10.53 -1.86
C SER A 31 -5.93 -11.03 -1.03
N ARG A 32 -7.09 -10.37 -1.14
CA ARG A 32 -8.35 -10.75 -0.48
C ARG A 32 -9.28 -11.58 -1.36
N GLY A 33 -8.87 -11.87 -2.60
CA GLY A 33 -9.73 -12.56 -3.58
C GLY A 33 -11.03 -11.81 -3.90
N GLY A 34 -11.06 -10.49 -3.71
CA GLY A 34 -12.23 -9.64 -3.97
C GLY A 34 -13.24 -9.47 -2.82
N LYS A 35 -12.95 -9.97 -1.61
CA LYS A 35 -13.86 -9.84 -0.46
C LYS A 35 -13.65 -8.54 0.33
N ASP A 36 -14.74 -7.86 0.65
CA ASP A 36 -14.74 -6.63 1.44
C ASP A 36 -14.26 -6.89 2.89
N PRO A 37 -13.50 -5.98 3.53
CA PRO A 37 -13.07 -6.16 4.92
C PRO A 37 -14.21 -6.40 5.92
N SER A 38 -15.41 -5.94 5.59
CA SER A 38 -16.63 -6.18 6.38
C SER A 38 -17.20 -7.60 6.22
N GLU A 39 -16.89 -8.28 5.10
CA GLU A 39 -17.33 -9.64 4.79
C GLU A 39 -16.28 -10.71 5.13
N MET A 40 -15.09 -10.30 5.59
CA MET A 40 -14.09 -11.25 6.09
C MET A 40 -14.59 -11.96 7.35
N THR A 41 -14.70 -13.29 7.22
CA THR A 41 -14.95 -14.21 8.34
C THR A 41 -13.87 -14.06 9.42
N GLU A 42 -14.17 -14.40 10.68
CA GLU A 42 -13.21 -14.24 11.79
C GLU A 42 -11.86 -14.95 11.53
N ALA A 43 -11.89 -16.09 10.85
CA ALA A 43 -10.70 -16.82 10.43
C ALA A 43 -9.81 -16.04 9.42
N GLU A 44 -10.41 -15.36 8.44
CA GLU A 44 -9.68 -14.50 7.48
C GLU A 44 -9.14 -13.23 8.16
N ARG A 45 -9.84 -12.75 9.20
CA ARG A 45 -9.42 -11.61 10.02
C ARG A 45 -8.17 -11.93 10.85
N ASP A 46 -8.09 -13.13 11.40
CA ASP A 46 -6.91 -13.61 12.14
C ASP A 46 -5.71 -13.89 11.24
N GLN A 47 -5.95 -14.44 10.04
CA GLN A 47 -4.89 -14.58 9.04
C GLN A 47 -4.35 -13.20 8.59
N SER A 48 -5.23 -12.22 8.40
CA SER A 48 -4.84 -10.83 8.11
C SER A 48 -4.06 -10.18 9.26
N ARG A 49 -4.41 -10.45 10.52
CA ARG A 49 -3.68 -9.95 11.70
C ARG A 49 -2.26 -10.51 11.75
N SER A 50 -2.11 -11.82 11.58
CA SER A 50 -0.79 -12.46 11.57
C SER A 50 0.08 -11.99 10.40
N ALA A 51 -0.50 -11.82 9.21
CA ALA A 51 0.19 -11.25 8.05
C ALA A 51 0.63 -9.79 8.29
N LYS A 52 -0.22 -8.96 8.91
CA LYS A 52 0.13 -7.58 9.30
C LYS A 52 1.29 -7.54 10.29
N ASP A 53 1.31 -8.43 11.28
CA ASP A 53 2.34 -8.48 12.30
C ASP A 53 3.69 -8.92 11.71
N LEU A 54 3.68 -9.91 10.81
CA LEU A 54 4.86 -10.31 10.04
C LEU A 54 5.39 -9.17 9.17
N ALA A 55 4.50 -8.49 8.44
CA ALA A 55 4.87 -7.34 7.61
C ALA A 55 5.44 -6.18 8.45
N LYS A 56 4.94 -5.97 9.67
CA LYS A 56 5.44 -4.95 10.60
C LYS A 56 6.86 -5.28 11.07
N ARG A 57 7.14 -6.54 11.43
CA ARG A 57 8.49 -7.01 11.78
C ARG A 57 9.45 -6.90 10.60
N ALA A 58 9.02 -7.33 9.41
CA ALA A 58 9.80 -7.18 8.18
C ALA A 58 10.16 -5.71 7.91
N ARG A 59 9.19 -4.79 8.03
CA ARG A 59 9.44 -3.34 7.91
C ARG A 59 10.44 -2.80 8.93
N GLN A 60 10.40 -3.27 10.17
CA GLN A 60 11.37 -2.87 11.18
C GLN A 60 12.78 -3.33 10.81
N VAL A 61 12.92 -4.59 10.38
CA VAL A 61 14.20 -5.13 9.89
C VAL A 61 14.68 -4.34 8.68
N SER A 62 13.85 -4.10 7.68
CA SER A 62 14.22 -3.32 6.49
C SER A 62 14.61 -1.87 6.82
N ARG A 63 14.01 -1.26 7.86
CA ARG A 63 14.40 0.08 8.31
C ARG A 63 15.73 0.08 9.04
N LEU A 64 16.01 -0.96 9.82
CA LEU A 64 17.31 -1.18 10.44
C LEU A 64 18.38 -1.36 9.36
N THR A 65 18.19 -2.27 8.41
CA THR A 65 19.15 -2.53 7.32
C THR A 65 19.35 -1.32 6.40
N ARG A 66 18.39 -0.40 6.32
CA ARG A 66 18.52 0.85 5.55
C ARG A 66 19.21 1.97 6.32
N ARG A 67 19.32 1.85 7.64
CA ARG A 67 19.99 2.84 8.52
C ARG A 67 21.46 2.49 8.78
N PHE A 68 21.82 1.21 8.67
CA PHE A 68 23.21 0.76 8.58
C PHE A 68 23.74 0.97 7.17
#